data_AF-A0A0G0T9G7-F1
#
_entry.id   AF-A0A0G0T9G7-F1
#
_cell.length_a   1.000
_cell.length_b   1.000
_cell.length_c   1.000
_cell.angle_alpha   90.00
_cell.angle_beta   90.00
_cell.angle_gamma   90.00
#
_symmetry.space_group_name_H-M   'P 1'
#
loop_
_entity.id
_entity.type
_entity.pdbx_description
1 polymer ?
#
loop_
_entity_poly.entity_id
_entity_poly.type
_entity_poly.pdbx_seq_one_letter_code
_entity_poly.pdbx_strand_id
1 'polypeptide(L)'
;GRQRYHIGWLAPGKTLMELKSHLHDKWGFGNHFIAWIDEDQVLSWRKLTDFEDQYHLRVYKDGEICGHFELTPEAHPLEHLEEKGEINKREDFLKFLGSYVTQEKHISNLKMDPNAFDPKSEITISRI
;
A
#
# COMPACT_ATOMS: atom_id res chain seq x y z
N GLY A 1 -11.31 9.62 4.10
CA GLY A 1 -11.12 10.49 2.92
C GLY A 1 -9.83 10.09 2.24
N ARG A 2 -9.56 10.50 0.99
CA ARG A 2 -8.35 10.02 0.28
C ARG A 2 -7.06 10.48 0.95
N GLN A 3 -6.07 9.58 1.04
CA GLN A 3 -4.76 9.89 1.58
C GLN A 3 -4.01 10.90 0.70
N ARG A 4 -3.18 11.73 1.35
CA ARG A 4 -2.51 12.89 0.72
C ARG A 4 -1.41 12.50 -0.28
N TYR A 5 -0.78 11.34 -0.11
CA TYR A 5 0.42 10.96 -0.86
C TYR A 5 0.08 10.15 -2.12
N HIS A 6 -0.39 10.87 -3.14
CA HIS A 6 -0.67 10.29 -4.46
C HIS A 6 0.60 9.77 -5.14
N ILE A 7 0.54 8.53 -5.65
CA ILE A 7 1.64 7.90 -6.39
C ILE A 7 1.33 7.85 -7.89
N GLY A 8 0.12 7.39 -8.23
CA GLY A 8 -0.37 7.22 -9.60
C GLY A 8 -1.68 6.44 -9.64
N TRP A 9 -1.95 5.81 -10.78
CA TRP A 9 -3.10 4.93 -10.99
C TRP A 9 -2.64 3.52 -11.37
N LEU A 10 -3.45 2.51 -11.07
CA LEU A 10 -3.24 1.15 -11.55
C LEU A 10 -3.13 1.16 -13.08
N ALA A 11 -2.08 0.54 -13.61
CA ALA A 11 -1.83 0.53 -15.05
C ALA A 11 -2.96 -0.20 -15.81
N PRO A 12 -3.31 0.24 -17.04
CA PRO A 12 -4.35 -0.39 -17.84
C PRO A 12 -4.11 -1.88 -18.04
N GLY A 13 -5.18 -2.68 -17.89
CA GLY A 13 -5.13 -4.13 -18.07
C GLY A 13 -4.49 -4.90 -16.90
N LYS A 14 -4.06 -4.23 -15.83
CA LYS A 14 -3.63 -4.90 -14.58
C LYS A 14 -4.80 -5.12 -13.64
N THR A 15 -4.72 -6.20 -12.88
CA THR A 15 -5.72 -6.54 -11.85
C THR A 15 -5.18 -6.33 -10.44
N LEU A 16 -6.09 -6.18 -9.46
CA LEU A 16 -5.70 -6.14 -8.04
C LEU A 16 -4.99 -7.42 -7.59
N MET A 17 -5.41 -8.57 -8.09
CA MET A 17 -4.80 -9.86 -7.73
C MET A 17 -3.34 -9.91 -8.18
N GLU A 18 -3.05 -9.54 -9.43
CA GLU A 18 -1.68 -9.50 -9.94
C GLU A 18 -0.81 -8.47 -9.20
N LEU A 19 -1.39 -7.31 -8.85
CA LEU A 19 -0.70 -6.31 -8.05
C LEU A 19 -0.34 -6.86 -6.66
N LYS A 20 -1.30 -7.50 -5.98
CA LYS A 20 -1.09 -8.14 -4.67
C LYS A 20 0.03 -9.18 -4.72
N SER A 21 -0.03 -10.11 -5.68
CA SER A 21 1.02 -11.13 -5.86
C SER A 21 2.38 -10.48 -6.12
N HIS A 22 2.46 -9.50 -7.02
CA HIS A 22 3.73 -8.81 -7.30
C HIS A 22 4.29 -8.08 -6.06
N LEU A 23 3.46 -7.36 -5.32
CA LEU A 23 3.88 -6.64 -4.11
C LEU A 23 4.31 -7.60 -2.99
N HIS A 24 3.60 -8.72 -2.82
CA HIS A 24 3.95 -9.73 -1.84
C HIS A 24 5.25 -10.44 -2.22
N ASP A 25 5.25 -11.08 -3.39
CA ASP A 25 6.31 -12.02 -3.79
C ASP A 25 7.66 -11.33 -3.99
N LYS A 26 7.67 -10.06 -4.43
CA LYS A 26 8.91 -9.33 -4.70
C LYS A 26 9.37 -8.43 -3.56
N TRP A 27 8.43 -7.92 -2.76
CA TRP A 27 8.72 -6.83 -1.83
C TRP A 27 8.23 -7.09 -0.40
N GLY A 28 7.57 -8.21 -0.14
CA GLY A 28 7.13 -8.58 1.21
C GLY A 28 5.98 -7.74 1.76
N PHE A 29 5.21 -7.08 0.88
CA PHE A 29 3.98 -6.43 1.34
C PHE A 29 2.95 -7.49 1.76
N GLY A 30 2.08 -7.12 2.69
CA GLY A 30 0.93 -7.93 3.05
C GLY A 30 -0.14 -7.10 3.73
N ASN A 31 -1.23 -7.76 4.09
CA ASN A 31 -2.39 -7.08 4.64
C ASN A 31 -2.10 -6.45 6.00
N HIS A 32 -2.64 -5.24 6.19
CA HIS A 32 -2.65 -4.55 7.46
C HIS A 32 -4.09 -4.45 7.98
N PHE A 33 -4.45 -5.31 8.92
CA PHE A 33 -5.83 -5.51 9.42
C PHE A 33 -6.35 -4.41 10.37
N ILE A 34 -5.60 -3.33 10.61
CA ILE A 34 -5.93 -2.33 11.65
C ILE A 34 -6.46 -1.00 11.07
N ALA A 35 -6.39 -0.79 9.75
CA ALA A 35 -6.84 0.47 9.17
C ALA A 35 -8.35 0.48 8.89
N TRP A 36 -9.02 1.53 9.39
CA TRP A 36 -10.37 1.91 8.99
C TRP A 36 -10.52 1.85 7.47
N ILE A 37 -11.54 1.12 6.98
CA ILE A 37 -11.84 1.04 5.56
C ILE A 37 -12.37 2.41 5.13
N ASP A 38 -11.55 3.18 4.41
CA ASP A 38 -12.04 4.38 3.75
C ASP A 38 -13.13 4.01 2.74
N GLU A 39 -14.12 4.88 2.60
CA GLU A 39 -15.12 4.80 1.53
C GLU A 39 -14.37 4.75 0.18
N ASP A 40 -14.48 3.62 -0.51
CA ASP A 40 -13.80 3.28 -1.78
C ASP A 40 -12.39 2.68 -1.72
N GLN A 41 -11.84 2.40 -0.55
CA GLN A 41 -10.63 1.59 -0.47
C GLN A 41 -10.92 0.14 -0.88
N VAL A 42 -10.05 -0.41 -1.72
CA VAL A 42 -10.10 -1.83 -2.16
C VAL A 42 -8.82 -2.60 -1.84
N LEU A 43 -7.76 -1.90 -1.42
CA LEU A 43 -6.51 -2.48 -0.93
C LEU A 43 -5.90 -1.55 0.13
N SER A 44 -5.41 -2.13 1.23
CA SER A 44 -4.58 -1.44 2.24
C SER A 44 -3.52 -2.40 2.73
N TRP A 45 -2.31 -2.27 2.20
CA TRP A 45 -1.20 -3.18 2.45
C TRP A 45 -0.01 -2.45 3.01
N ARG A 46 0.75 -3.12 3.87
CA ARG A 46 1.99 -2.59 4.43
C ARG A 46 3.19 -3.44 4.08
N LYS A 47 4.36 -2.82 4.11
CA LYS A 47 5.65 -3.49 4.18
C LYS A 47 6.40 -2.98 5.40
N LEU A 48 6.72 -3.86 6.34
CA LEU A 48 7.58 -3.54 7.47
C LEU A 48 9.03 -3.39 7.00
N THR A 49 9.70 -2.34 7.46
CA THR A 49 11.17 -2.26 7.38
C THR A 49 11.79 -2.85 8.64
N ASP A 50 11.20 -2.58 9.79
CA ASP A 50 11.54 -3.13 11.09
C ASP A 50 10.30 -3.11 12.00
N PHE A 51 10.48 -3.03 13.32
CA PHE A 51 9.38 -2.97 14.29
C PHE A 51 8.78 -1.57 14.41
N GLU A 52 9.54 -0.53 14.10
CA GLU A 52 9.18 0.88 14.31
C GLU A 52 8.58 1.50 13.05
N ASP A 53 9.01 1.06 11.87
CA ASP A 53 8.75 1.72 10.60
C ASP A 53 8.06 0.82 9.56
N GLN A 54 7.20 1.43 8.73
CA GLN A 54 6.49 0.76 7.64
C GLN A 54 6.25 1.64 6.42
N TYR A 55 6.19 1.01 5.25
CA TYR A 55 5.54 1.58 4.07
C TYR A 55 4.07 1.18 4.08
N HIS A 56 3.16 2.14 3.95
CA HIS A 56 1.73 1.91 3.79
C HIS A 56 1.29 2.25 2.36
N LEU A 57 0.52 1.36 1.74
CA LEU A 57 -0.01 1.50 0.38
C LEU A 57 -1.52 1.29 0.40
N ARG A 58 -2.26 2.21 -0.23
CA ARG A 58 -3.70 2.09 -0.45
C ARG A 58 -4.02 2.13 -1.93
N VAL A 59 -5.04 1.36 -2.33
CA VAL A 59 -5.65 1.44 -3.66
C VAL A 59 -7.14 1.67 -3.52
N TYR A 60 -7.68 2.59 -4.32
CA TYR A 60 -9.10 2.94 -4.34
C TYR A 60 -9.83 2.28 -5.53
N LYS A 61 -11.16 2.22 -5.48
CA LYS A 61 -12.02 1.61 -6.52
C LYS A 61 -11.75 2.17 -7.93
N ASP A 62 -11.39 3.44 -8.01
CA ASP A 62 -11.08 4.11 -9.28
C ASP A 62 -9.66 3.83 -9.79
N GLY A 63 -8.89 3.01 -9.08
CA GLY A 63 -7.52 2.66 -9.43
C GLY A 63 -6.48 3.64 -8.92
N GLU A 64 -6.85 4.71 -8.21
CA GLU A 64 -5.86 5.58 -7.58
C GLU A 64 -5.04 4.81 -6.54
N ILE A 65 -3.72 5.02 -6.58
CA ILE A 65 -2.74 4.44 -5.67
C ILE A 65 -2.11 5.57 -4.86
N CYS A 66 -2.24 5.47 -3.54
CA CYS A 66 -1.57 6.35 -2.58
C CYS A 66 -0.62 5.54 -1.71
N GLY A 67 0.44 6.17 -1.23
CA GLY A 67 1.35 5.52 -0.30
C GLY A 67 2.32 6.46 0.37
N HIS A 68 2.66 6.11 1.61
CA HIS A 68 3.59 6.87 2.45
C HIS A 68 4.38 5.93 3.35
N PHE A 69 5.42 6.49 3.96
CA PHE A 69 6.19 5.83 5.00
C PHE A 69 5.83 6.43 6.35
N GLU A 70 5.70 5.61 7.39
CA GLU A 70 5.21 6.04 8.70
C GLU A 70 5.69 5.09 9.80
N LEU A 71 5.50 5.53 11.04
CA LEU A 71 5.68 4.67 12.20
C LEU A 71 4.60 3.59 12.25
N THR A 72 4.98 2.41 12.72
CA THR A 72 4.04 1.31 12.95
C THR A 72 3.07 1.70 14.08
N PRO A 73 1.78 1.37 13.94
CA PRO A 73 0.82 1.59 15.02
C PRO A 73 1.14 0.72 16.24
N GLU A 74 1.86 -0.39 16.07
CA GLU A 74 2.26 -1.29 17.15
C GLU A 74 3.32 -0.69 18.08
N ALA A 75 4.28 0.08 17.56
CA ALA A 75 5.30 0.74 18.38
C ALA A 75 4.86 2.14 18.86
N HIS A 76 4.09 2.85 18.03
CA HIS A 76 3.73 4.25 18.25
C HIS A 76 2.23 4.53 18.06
N PRO A 77 1.35 3.97 18.92
CA PRO A 77 -0.09 4.03 18.72
C PRO A 77 -0.68 5.45 18.80
N LEU A 78 -0.09 6.35 19.59
CA LEU A 78 -0.58 7.73 19.72
C LEU A 78 -0.15 8.60 18.55
N GLU A 79 1.11 8.50 18.14
CA GLU A 79 1.68 9.26 17.03
C GLU A 79 1.06 8.85 15.69
N HIS A 80 0.77 7.55 15.52
CA HIS A 80 0.08 7.02 14.35
C HIS A 80 -1.36 7.56 14.23
N LEU A 81 -2.08 7.72 15.36
CA LEU A 81 -3.43 8.32 15.36
C LEU A 81 -3.41 9.81 14.98
N GLU A 82 -2.31 10.51 15.24
CA GLU A 82 -2.13 11.91 14.87
C GLU A 82 -1.51 12.10 13.47
N GLU A 83 -1.31 11.02 12.68
CA GLU A 83 -0.61 11.02 11.39
C GLU A 83 0.80 11.67 11.48
N LYS A 84 1.43 11.63 12.66
CA LYS A 84 2.76 12.21 12.89
C LYS A 84 3.83 11.29 12.34
N GLY A 85 4.72 11.85 11.52
CA GLY A 85 5.85 11.10 10.96
C GLY A 85 5.61 10.50 9.58
N GLU A 86 4.48 10.81 8.92
CA GLU A 86 4.28 10.44 7.53
C GLU A 86 5.31 11.13 6.61
N ILE A 87 6.00 10.33 5.80
CA ILE A 87 7.02 10.79 4.86
C ILE A 87 6.62 10.36 3.44
N ASN A 88 6.67 11.33 2.52
CA ASN A 88 6.54 11.04 1.10
C ASN A 88 7.77 10.26 0.60
N LYS A 89 7.56 8.97 0.26
CA LYS A 89 8.56 8.08 -0.32
C LYS A 89 8.19 7.64 -1.74
N ARG A 90 7.62 8.55 -2.54
CA ARG A 90 7.09 8.25 -3.88
C ARG A 90 8.06 7.45 -4.78
N GLU A 91 9.35 7.77 -4.76
CA GLU A 91 10.33 7.07 -5.58
C GLU A 91 10.47 5.58 -5.21
N ASP A 92 10.38 5.24 -3.93
CA ASP A 92 10.41 3.85 -3.49
C ASP A 92 9.15 3.12 -3.92
N PHE A 93 7.98 3.76 -3.80
CA PHE A 93 6.73 3.20 -4.30
C PHE A 93 6.75 2.97 -5.81
N LEU A 94 7.34 3.88 -6.60
CA LEU A 94 7.51 3.66 -8.04
C LEU A 94 8.40 2.44 -8.33
N LYS A 95 9.45 2.20 -7.53
CA LYS A 95 10.26 0.98 -7.64
C LYS A 95 9.46 -0.27 -7.27
N PHE A 96 8.70 -0.22 -6.17
CA PHE A 96 7.89 -1.34 -5.72
C PHE A 96 6.82 -1.71 -6.75
N LEU A 97 6.12 -0.72 -7.29
CA LEU A 97 5.02 -0.91 -8.23
C LEU A 97 5.49 -1.24 -9.65
N GLY A 98 6.60 -0.67 -10.10
CA GLY A 98 7.13 -0.88 -11.46
C GLY A 98 6.07 -0.67 -12.53
N SER A 99 5.83 -1.67 -13.38
CA SER A 99 4.85 -1.60 -14.47
C SER A 99 3.37 -1.63 -14.02
N TYR A 100 3.09 -1.75 -12.72
CA TYR A 100 1.72 -1.76 -12.22
C TYR A 100 1.16 -0.36 -11.97
N VAL A 101 1.97 0.69 -12.06
CA VAL A 101 1.53 2.07 -11.88
C VAL A 101 1.77 2.89 -13.15
N THR A 102 0.82 3.77 -13.45
CA THR A 102 0.96 4.83 -14.43
C THR A 102 0.78 6.18 -13.75
N GLN A 103 1.47 7.21 -14.23
CA GLN A 103 1.27 8.59 -13.78
C GLN A 103 0.15 9.29 -14.56
N GLU A 104 -0.25 8.74 -15.70
CA GLU A 104 -1.42 9.21 -16.41
C GLU A 104 -2.68 8.71 -15.72
N LYS A 105 -3.67 9.59 -15.55
CA LYS A 105 -4.92 9.24 -14.87
C LYS A 105 -5.64 8.12 -15.63
N HIS A 106 -5.78 6.97 -14.97
CA HIS A 106 -6.52 5.83 -15.50
C HIS A 106 -7.60 5.40 -14.50
N ILE A 107 -8.86 5.61 -14.87
CA ILE A 107 -10.00 5.24 -14.02
C ILE A 107 -10.33 3.76 -14.23
N SER A 108 -10.21 3.00 -13.15
CA SER A 108 -10.62 1.61 -13.05
C SER A 108 -11.98 1.47 -12.36
N ASN A 109 -12.55 0.27 -12.36
CA ASN A 109 -13.76 -0.08 -11.58
C ASN A 109 -13.44 -1.29 -10.70
N LEU A 110 -12.45 -1.13 -9.84
CA LEU A 110 -11.92 -2.20 -8.99
C LEU A 110 -12.94 -2.56 -7.91
N LYS A 111 -12.98 -3.84 -7.57
CA LYS A 111 -13.80 -4.38 -6.49
C LYS A 111 -12.89 -5.08 -5.50
N MET A 112 -13.17 -4.89 -4.22
CA MET A 112 -12.59 -5.73 -3.18
C MET A 112 -13.06 -7.17 -3.42
N ASP A 113 -12.12 -8.08 -3.58
CA ASP A 113 -12.42 -9.51 -3.63
C ASP A 113 -12.22 -10.09 -2.21
N PRO A 114 -13.31 -10.51 -1.53
CA PRO A 114 -13.23 -11.04 -0.18
C PRO A 114 -12.50 -12.39 -0.09
N ASN A 115 -12.29 -13.07 -1.23
CA ASN A 115 -11.56 -14.34 -1.31
C ASN A 115 -10.15 -14.15 -1.88
N ALA A 116 -9.71 -12.91 -2.14
CA ALA A 116 -8.41 -12.67 -2.72
C ALA A 116 -7.29 -13.06 -1.75
N PHE A 117 -6.17 -13.50 -2.32
CA PHE A 117 -4.90 -13.70 -1.63
C PHE A 117 -4.59 -12.50 -0.72
N ASP A 118 -4.36 -12.78 0.56
CA ASP A 118 -4.24 -11.77 1.61
C ASP A 118 -3.25 -12.18 2.71
N PRO A 119 -1.98 -12.43 2.35
CA PRO A 119 -0.95 -12.79 3.30
C PRO A 119 -0.66 -11.64 4.26
N LYS A 120 -0.23 -11.95 5.49
CA LYS A 120 0.24 -10.92 6.43
C LYS A 120 1.59 -10.37 5.98
N SER A 121 1.86 -9.11 6.27
CA SER A 121 3.20 -8.53 6.09
C SER A 121 4.19 -9.18 7.05
N GLU A 122 5.37 -9.55 6.56
CA GLU A 122 6.47 -10.09 7.38
C GLU A 122 7.65 -9.12 7.40
N ILE A 123 8.43 -9.12 8.48
CA ILE A 123 9.66 -8.32 8.55
C ILE A 123 10.64 -8.90 7.55
N THR A 124 10.95 -8.13 6.51
CA THR A 124 11.93 -8.54 5.49
C THR A 124 13.30 -8.03 5.90
N ILE A 125 14.07 -8.84 6.63
CA ILE A 125 15.49 -8.56 6.87
C ILE A 125 16.25 -8.85 5.58
N SER A 126 16.63 -7.80 4.85
CA SER A 126 17.54 -7.96 3.71
C SER A 126 18.88 -8.43 4.26
N ARG A 127 19.26 -9.69 3.97
CA ARG A 127 20.62 -10.16 4.24
C ARG A 127 21.54 -9.43 3.26
N ILE A 128 22.41 -8.56 3.80
CA ILE A 128 23.52 -7.91 3.09
C ILE A 128 24.53 -8.99 2.69
#